data_AF-A0A2E2PMW7-F1
#
_entry.id   AF-A0A2E2PMW7-F1
#
_cell.length_a   1.000
_cell.length_b   1.000
_cell.length_c   1.000
_cell.angle_alpha   90.00
_cell.angle_beta   90.00
_cell.angle_gamma   90.00
#
_symmetry.space_group_name_H-M   'P 1'
#
loop_
_entity.id
_entity.type
_entity.pdbx_description
1 polymer ?
#
loop_
_entity_poly.entity_id
_entity_poly.type
_entity_poly.pdbx_seq_one_letter_code
_entity_poly.pdbx_strand_id
1 'polypeptide(L)' 'MKKYNIFLFFFIFFIFLLKSEISSSKKMVNVNGKLFECKTPKNSFERTRGVRSRICIFYKEDKEIINKMRKKKKIRK' A
#
# COMPACT_ATOMS: atom_id res chain seq x y z
N MET A 1 -42.45 6.30 -10.48
CA MET A 1 -41.14 6.95 -10.75
C MET A 1 -40.21 7.11 -9.55
N LYS A 2 -40.69 7.32 -8.30
CA LYS A 2 -39.82 7.55 -7.12
C LYS A 2 -38.89 6.39 -6.69
N LYS A 3 -39.28 5.12 -6.93
CA LYS A 3 -38.49 3.94 -6.51
C LYS A 3 -37.15 3.79 -7.27
N TYR A 4 -37.10 4.17 -8.54
CA TYR A 4 -35.88 4.06 -9.36
C TYR A 4 -34.78 5.04 -8.92
N ASN A 5 -35.15 6.24 -8.46
CA ASN A 5 -34.17 7.23 -7.97
C ASN A 5 -33.46 6.77 -6.69
N ILE A 6 -34.15 6.03 -5.81
CA ILE A 6 -33.55 5.48 -4.59
C ILE A 6 -32.52 4.40 -4.93
N PHE A 7 -32.86 3.49 -5.85
CA PHE A 7 -31.94 2.44 -6.30
C PHE A 7 -30.68 3.03 -6.96
N LEU A 8 -30.84 4.06 -7.78
CA LEU A 8 -29.73 4.77 -8.41
C LEU A 8 -28.81 5.41 -7.37
N PHE A 9 -29.38 6.02 -6.32
CA PHE A 9 -28.62 6.64 -5.24
C PHE A 9 -27.78 5.62 -4.46
N PHE A 10 -28.35 4.47 -4.11
CA PHE A 10 -27.61 3.38 -3.48
C PHE A 10 -26.48 2.85 -4.37
N PHE A 11 -26.73 2.73 -5.68
CA PHE A 11 -25.72 2.27 -6.64
C PHE A 11 -24.54 3.25 -6.76
N ILE A 12 -24.82 4.56 -6.82
CA ILE A 12 -23.79 5.61 -6.86
C ILE A 12 -22.98 5.64 -5.56
N PHE A 13 -23.65 5.50 -4.41
CA PHE A 13 -22.99 5.45 -3.10
C PHE A 13 -22.04 4.24 -2.98
N PHE A 14 -22.47 3.07 -3.51
CA PHE A 14 -21.65 1.86 -3.53
C PHE A 14 -20.40 2.01 -4.41
N ILE A 15 -20.53 2.64 -5.58
CA ILE A 15 -19.39 2.97 -6.46
C ILE A 15 -18.41 3.93 -5.77
N PHE A 16 -18.92 4.88 -5.00
CA PHE A 16 -18.08 5.86 -4.29
C PHE A 16 -17.26 5.20 -3.16
N LEU A 17 -17.85 4.24 -2.43
CA LEU A 17 -17.16 3.47 -1.40
C LEU A 17 -16.00 2.63 -1.96
N LEU A 18 -16.20 1.99 -3.12
CA LEU A 18 -15.18 1.19 -3.81
C LEU A 18 -13.97 2.02 -4.27
N LYS A 19 -14.15 3.32 -4.53
CA LYS A 19 -13.08 4.19 -5.04
C LYS A 19 -12.09 4.68 -3.97
N SER A 20 -12.36 4.38 -2.70
CA SER A 20 -11.53 4.84 -1.56
C SER A 20 -10.22 4.05 -1.37
N GLU A 21 -9.93 3.08 -2.23
CA GLU A 21 -8.66 2.36 -2.16
C GLU A 21 -7.50 3.32 -2.41
N ILE A 22 -6.82 3.65 -1.31
CA ILE A 22 -5.54 4.37 -1.28
C ILE A 22 -4.63 3.72 -2.33
N SER A 23 -4.42 4.43 -3.44
CA SER A 23 -3.56 4.01 -4.54
C SER A 23 -2.11 3.89 -4.05
N SER A 24 -1.78 2.77 -3.42
CA SER A 24 -0.43 2.52 -2.94
C SER A 24 0.43 2.15 -4.14
N SER A 25 1.38 3.00 -4.51
CA SER A 25 2.33 2.64 -5.56
C SER A 25 3.23 1.53 -5.03
N LYS A 26 3.33 0.43 -5.79
CA LYS A 26 4.24 -0.66 -5.48
C LYS A 26 5.68 -0.25 -5.82
N LYS A 27 6.63 -0.60 -4.97
CA LYS A 27 8.05 -0.30 -5.13
C LYS A 27 8.88 -1.51 -4.73
N MET A 28 9.90 -1.84 -5.52
CA MET A 28 10.89 -2.86 -5.14
C MET A 28 12.02 -2.26 -4.30
N VAL A 29 12.43 -2.99 -3.26
CA VAL A 29 13.52 -2.61 -2.35
C VAL A 29 14.41 -3.81 -2.08
N ASN A 30 15.72 -3.61 -2.10
CA ASN A 30 16.69 -4.64 -1.74
C ASN A 30 16.94 -4.61 -0.22
N VAL A 31 16.69 -5.74 0.45
CA VAL A 31 17.01 -5.96 1.86
C VAL A 31 17.97 -7.14 1.96
N ASN A 32 19.23 -6.88 2.33
CA ASN A 32 20.26 -7.89 2.53
C ASN A 32 20.46 -8.83 1.31
N GLY A 33 20.46 -8.28 0.09
CA GLY A 33 20.70 -9.03 -1.14
C GLY A 33 19.46 -9.70 -1.74
N LYS A 34 18.27 -9.54 -1.12
CA LYS A 34 16.99 -10.01 -1.64
C LYS A 34 16.08 -8.85 -2.00
N LEU A 35 15.42 -8.94 -3.14
CA LEU A 35 14.42 -7.97 -3.58
C LEU A 35 13.07 -8.30 -2.94
N PHE A 36 12.43 -7.27 -2.38
CA PHE A 36 11.10 -7.35 -1.80
C PHE A 36 10.22 -6.26 -2.39
N GLU A 37 8.95 -6.58 -2.59
CA GLU A 37 7.95 -5.60 -2.98
C GLU A 37 7.38 -4.92 -1.74
N CYS A 38 7.19 -3.61 -1.80
CA CYS A 38 6.51 -2.88 -0.75
C CYS A 38 5.58 -1.81 -1.30
N LYS A 39 4.58 -1.48 -0.49
CA LYS A 39 3.66 -0.39 -0.75
C LYS A 39 4.27 0.89 -0.20
N THR A 40 4.39 1.90 -1.05
CA THR A 40 4.68 3.27 -0.60
C THR A 40 3.37 4.05 -0.61
N PRO A 41 2.77 4.32 0.55
CA PRO A 41 1.62 5.20 0.59
C PRO A 41 2.09 6.59 0.15
N LYS A 42 1.40 7.14 -0.85
CA LYS A 42 1.53 8.54 -1.25
C LYS A 42 0.15 9.14 -1.33
N ASN A 43 -0.03 10.35 -0.83
CA ASN A 43 -1.23 11.12 -1.12
C ASN A 43 -1.11 11.76 -2.53
N SER A 44 -2.21 12.33 -3.04
CA SER A 44 -2.24 12.97 -4.38
C SER A 44 -1.19 14.07 -4.50
N PHE A 45 -1.05 14.90 -3.47
CA PHE A 45 -0.11 16.00 -3.42
C PHE A 45 1.36 15.58 -3.51
N GLU A 46 1.76 14.56 -2.75
CA GLU A 46 3.10 13.97 -2.77
C GLU A 46 3.43 13.33 -4.13
N ARG A 47 2.41 12.76 -4.82
CA ARG A 47 2.59 12.27 -6.19
C ARG A 47 2.88 13.43 -7.15
N THR A 48 2.07 14.48 -7.12
CA THR A 48 2.24 15.65 -8.00
C THR A 48 3.59 16.33 -7.82
N ARG A 49 4.08 16.40 -6.58
CA ARG A 49 5.40 17.00 -6.26
C ARG A 49 6.59 16.05 -6.43
N GLY A 50 6.37 14.80 -6.85
CA GLY A 50 7.44 13.83 -7.01
C GLY A 50 8.17 13.48 -5.70
N VAL A 51 7.53 13.67 -4.54
CA VAL A 51 8.18 13.46 -3.24
C VAL A 51 8.57 11.99 -3.08
N ARG A 52 9.84 11.74 -2.74
CA ARG A 52 10.32 10.39 -2.43
C ARG A 52 9.78 9.96 -1.06
N SER A 53 8.94 8.93 -1.06
CA SER A 53 8.46 8.32 0.19
C SER A 53 9.61 7.64 0.93
N ARG A 54 9.71 7.91 2.23
CA ARG A 54 10.67 7.29 3.16
C ARG A 54 10.13 6.00 3.78
N ILE A 55 8.82 5.75 3.64
CA ILE A 55 8.13 4.64 4.30
C ILE A 55 7.78 3.57 3.27
N CYS A 56 8.19 2.34 3.55
CA CYS A 56 8.00 1.17 2.71
C CYS A 56 7.30 0.10 3.56
N ILE A 57 6.03 -0.15 3.23
CA ILE A 57 5.16 -1.06 3.96
C ILE A 57 5.22 -2.41 3.25
N PHE A 58 5.89 -3.37 3.87
CA PHE A 58 6.00 -4.74 3.36
C PHE A 58 4.73 -5.54 3.63
N TYR A 59 4.51 -6.57 2.81
CA TYR A 59 3.50 -7.59 3.08
C TYR A 59 3.85 -8.38 4.36
N LYS A 60 2.83 -8.98 4.98
CA LYS A 60 2.98 -9.68 6.26
C LYS A 60 3.99 -10.84 6.15
N GLU A 61 3.93 -11.57 5.05
CA GLU A 61 4.83 -12.69 4.72
C GLU A 61 6.30 -12.22 4.62
N ASP A 62 6.55 -11.17 3.84
CA ASP A 62 7.88 -10.57 3.69
C ASP A 62 8.43 -10.02 5.01
N LYS A 63 7.55 -9.47 5.86
CA LYS A 63 7.93 -8.90 7.16
C LYS A 63 8.54 -9.96 8.08
N GLU A 64 8.02 -11.18 8.08
CA GLU A 64 8.58 -12.27 8.88
C GLU A 64 9.96 -12.69 8.38
N ILE A 65 10.14 -12.80 7.07
CA ILE A 65 11.41 -13.13 6.43
C ILE A 65 12.45 -12.06 6.77
N ILE A 66 12.11 -10.79 6.58
CA ILE A 66 12.99 -9.65 6.88
C ILE A 66 13.37 -9.63 8.37
N ASN A 67 12.42 -9.89 9.27
CA ASN A 67 12.69 -9.94 10.70
C ASN A 67 13.64 -11.09 11.08
N LYS A 68 13.45 -12.28 10.49
CA LYS A 68 14.39 -13.42 10.67
C LYS A 68 15.79 -13.06 10.16
N MET A 69 15.90 -12.41 9.00
CA MET A 69 17.19 -11.95 8.45
C MET A 69 17.88 -10.92 9.37
N ARG A 70 17.12 -9.96 9.91
CA ARG A 70 17.63 -8.97 10.86
C ARG A 70 18.12 -9.61 12.17
N LYS A 71 17.38 -10.58 12.72
CA LYS A 71 17.79 -11.33 13.91
C LYS A 71 19.10 -12.09 13.65
N LYS A 72 19.20 -12.84 12.55
CA LYS A 72 20.45 -13.54 12.17
C LYS A 72 21.64 -12.59 12.04
N LYS A 73 21.44 -11.39 11.48
CA LYS A 73 22.51 -10.39 11.36
C LYS A 73 22.97 -9.83 12.70
N LYS A 74 22.06 -9.65 13.67
CA LYS A 74 22.41 -9.20 15.02
C LYS A 74 23.24 -10.23 15.80
N ILE A 75 23.00 -11.51 15.58
CA ILE A 75 23.75 -12.60 16.24
C ILE A 75 25.17 -12.74 15.67
N ARG A 76 25.40 -12.32 14.42
CA ARG A 76 26.70 -12.37 13.74
C ARG A 76 27.57 -11.12 13.97
N LYS A 77 27.10 -10.15 14.76
CA LYS A 77 27.84 -8.96 15.17
C LYS A 77 28.24 -9.13 16.62
#